data_AF-T0TNE8-F1
#
_entry.id   AF-T0TNE8-F1
#
_cell.length_a   1.000
_cell.length_b   1.000
_cell.length_c   1.000
_cell.angle_alpha   90.00
_cell.angle_beta   90.00
_cell.angle_gamma   90.00
#
_symmetry.space_group_name_H-M   'P 1'
#
loop_
_entity.id
_entity.type
_entity.pdbx_description
1 polymer ?
#
loop_
_entity_poly.entity_id
_entity_poly.type
_entity_poly.pdbx_seq_one_letter_code
_entity_poly.pdbx_strand_id
1 'polypeptide(L)'
;MNEGIEVFSRGIKKSEGGLKNSWVFYATRLVRYGIIKIKVDKFKAIWIAAYGRNTGSWDASPETSLSYKMQQFTDQGTVPGYSGNVDLNMVNNQSNYNELFKNQK
;
A
#
# COMPACT_ATOMS: atom_id res chain seq x y z
N MET A 1 -12.43 6.68 -13.28
CA MET A 1 -11.61 5.91 -12.31
C MET A 1 -11.33 6.69 -11.03
N ASN A 2 -10.79 7.92 -11.11
CA ASN A 2 -10.53 8.74 -9.90
C ASN A 2 -11.78 9.04 -9.09
N GLU A 3 -12.90 9.35 -9.74
CA GLU A 3 -14.17 9.58 -9.06
C GLU A 3 -14.66 8.36 -8.27
N GLY A 4 -14.49 7.15 -8.83
CA GLY A 4 -14.84 5.91 -8.13
C GLY A 4 -13.99 5.69 -6.88
N ILE A 5 -12.68 5.92 -6.96
CA ILE A 5 -11.76 5.85 -5.81
C ILE A 5 -12.13 6.91 -4.76
N GLU A 6 -12.49 8.12 -5.18
CA GLU A 6 -12.92 9.20 -4.29
C GLU A 6 -14.27 8.91 -3.63
N VAL A 7 -15.24 8.35 -4.36
CA VAL A 7 -16.54 7.94 -3.82
C VAL A 7 -16.36 6.82 -2.80
N PHE A 8 -15.56 5.81 -3.13
CA PHE A 8 -15.26 4.70 -2.22
C PHE A 8 -14.55 5.18 -0.94
N SER A 9 -13.53 6.04 -1.08
CA SER A 9 -12.81 6.64 0.06
C SER A 9 -13.73 7.50 0.93
N ARG A 10 -14.63 8.29 0.32
CA ARG A 10 -15.65 9.04 1.08
C ARG A 10 -16.66 8.11 1.77
N GLY A 11 -17.04 7.01 1.15
CA GLY A 11 -17.91 5.99 1.73
C GLY A 11 -17.31 5.40 3.01
N ILE A 12 -16.04 4.97 2.96
CA ILE A 12 -15.33 4.45 4.15
C ILE A 12 -15.22 5.49 5.25
N LYS A 13 -14.99 6.77 4.92
CA LYS A 13 -14.96 7.85 5.94
C LYS A 13 -16.31 8.08 6.61
N LYS A 14 -17.41 7.79 5.91
CA LYS A 14 -18.78 8.04 6.38
C LYS A 14 -19.42 6.83 7.07
N SER A 15 -18.88 5.62 6.92
CA SER A 15 -19.41 4.43 7.59
C SER A 15 -19.20 4.51 9.10
N GLU A 16 -20.12 3.96 9.89
CA GLU A 16 -19.95 3.80 11.33
C GLU A 16 -18.70 2.96 11.64
N GLY A 17 -17.83 3.44 12.54
CA GLY A 17 -16.50 2.85 12.76
C GLY A 17 -15.48 3.16 11.65
N GLY A 18 -15.82 4.04 10.71
CA GLY A 18 -15.01 4.40 9.55
C GLY A 18 -13.59 4.80 9.93
N LEU A 19 -12.61 4.21 9.25
CA LEU A 19 -11.19 4.49 9.46
C LEU A 19 -10.94 6.00 9.31
N LYS A 20 -10.58 6.68 10.42
CA LYS A 20 -10.14 8.10 10.42
C LYS A 20 -8.95 8.35 9.48
N ASN A 21 -8.26 7.27 9.11
CA ASN A 21 -7.15 7.24 8.16
C ASN A 21 -7.59 6.51 6.89
N SER A 22 -7.86 7.26 5.82
CA SER A 22 -8.09 6.68 4.49
C SER A 22 -6.76 6.29 3.85
N TRP A 23 -6.62 5.02 3.56
CA TRP A 23 -5.47 4.40 2.89
C TRP A 23 -5.75 4.22 1.40
N VAL A 24 -4.71 4.22 0.56
CA VAL A 24 -4.84 3.68 -0.79
C VAL A 24 -3.73 2.71 -1.11
N PHE A 25 -4.16 1.59 -1.68
CA PHE A 25 -3.34 0.56 -2.26
C PHE A 25 -3.08 0.86 -3.74
N TYR A 26 -1.82 0.74 -4.15
CA TYR A 26 -1.35 0.97 -5.51
C TYR A 26 -0.50 -0.21 -6.01
N ALA A 27 -0.89 -0.79 -7.14
CA ALA A 27 -0.03 -1.70 -7.87
C ALA A 27 0.91 -0.90 -8.80
N THR A 28 2.24 -0.99 -8.62
CA THR A 28 3.19 -0.16 -9.40
C THR A 28 3.05 -0.31 -10.90
N ARG A 29 2.75 -1.50 -11.41
CA ARG A 29 2.70 -1.75 -12.86
C ARG A 29 1.72 -0.81 -13.58
N LEU A 30 0.57 -0.54 -12.97
CA LEU A 30 -0.47 0.28 -13.58
C LEU A 30 -0.12 1.78 -13.58
N VAL A 31 0.64 2.23 -12.58
CA VAL A 31 1.10 3.62 -12.45
C VAL A 31 2.36 3.87 -13.29
N ARG A 32 3.33 2.95 -13.25
CA ARG A 32 4.61 3.02 -13.99
C ARG A 32 4.39 3.16 -15.49
N TYR A 33 3.47 2.38 -16.05
CA TYR A 33 3.16 2.45 -17.48
C TYR A 33 2.17 3.56 -17.84
N GLY A 34 1.82 4.45 -16.90
CA GLY A 34 0.92 5.58 -17.15
C GLY A 34 -0.51 5.19 -17.53
N ILE A 35 -0.86 3.91 -17.45
CA ILE A 35 -2.19 3.36 -17.76
C ILE A 35 -3.23 3.93 -16.78
N ILE A 36 -2.80 4.19 -15.54
CA ILE A 36 -3.65 4.73 -14.48
C ILE A 36 -3.02 6.00 -13.89
N LYS A 37 -3.72 7.13 -14.07
CA LYS A 37 -3.39 8.41 -13.42
C LYS A 37 -4.35 8.67 -12.26
N ILE A 38 -3.91 8.39 -11.03
CA ILE A 38 -4.68 8.65 -9.82
C ILE A 38 -4.10 9.85 -9.07
N LYS A 39 -4.96 10.78 -8.67
CA LYS A 39 -4.59 11.86 -7.74
C LYS A 39 -4.48 11.28 -6.34
N VAL A 40 -3.30 11.34 -5.75
CA VAL A 40 -2.99 10.67 -4.48
C VAL A 40 -2.97 11.62 -3.28
N ASP A 41 -3.03 12.92 -3.55
CA ASP A 41 -2.83 14.01 -2.58
C ASP A 41 -3.84 14.00 -1.42
N LYS A 42 -4.97 13.33 -1.60
CA LYS A 42 -6.06 13.23 -0.61
C LYS A 42 -5.87 12.06 0.37
N PHE A 43 -4.86 11.20 0.17
CA PHE A 43 -4.62 10.03 1.00
C PHE A 43 -3.50 10.28 2.01
N LYS A 44 -3.66 9.75 3.23
CA LYS A 44 -2.68 9.92 4.31
C LYS A 44 -1.46 9.01 4.16
N ALA A 45 -1.61 7.90 3.44
CA ALA A 45 -0.56 6.93 3.23
C ALA A 45 -0.76 6.22 1.90
N ILE A 46 0.36 5.90 1.25
CA ILE A 46 0.42 5.15 0.01
C ILE A 46 1.09 3.81 0.31
N TRP A 47 0.41 2.73 -0.05
CA TRP A 47 0.94 1.37 -0.02
C TRP A 47 1.16 0.90 -1.47
N ILE A 48 2.40 0.52 -1.80
CA ILE A 48 2.78 0.20 -3.17
C ILE A 48 3.28 -1.23 -3.31
N ALA A 49 2.81 -1.99 -4.30
CA ALA A 49 3.36 -3.30 -4.63
C ALA A 49 4.50 -3.19 -5.65
N ALA A 50 5.69 -3.74 -5.36
CA ALA A 50 6.81 -3.89 -6.30
C ALA A 50 7.62 -5.14 -5.93
N TYR A 51 7.61 -6.16 -6.81
CA TYR A 51 8.07 -7.50 -6.43
C TYR A 51 9.48 -7.87 -6.90
N GLY A 52 10.04 -7.14 -7.87
CA GLY A 52 11.27 -7.56 -8.54
C GLY A 52 11.11 -8.96 -9.13
N ARG A 53 12.05 -9.86 -8.81
CA ARG A 53 12.03 -11.29 -9.16
C ARG A 53 10.99 -12.11 -8.39
N ASN A 54 10.40 -11.55 -7.34
CA ASN A 54 9.30 -12.14 -6.57
C ASN A 54 9.62 -13.52 -5.97
N THR A 55 10.72 -13.63 -5.22
CA THR A 55 11.23 -14.92 -4.69
C THR A 55 10.92 -15.15 -3.21
N GLY A 56 10.00 -14.38 -2.61
CA GLY A 56 9.74 -14.41 -1.17
C GLY A 56 10.66 -13.50 -0.34
N SER A 57 11.68 -12.91 -0.96
CA SER A 57 12.60 -11.94 -0.35
C SER A 57 12.49 -10.58 -1.04
N TRP A 58 12.85 -9.51 -0.32
CA TRP A 58 12.92 -8.17 -0.91
C TRP A 58 14.01 -8.11 -1.98
N ASP A 59 13.63 -7.70 -3.19
CA ASP A 59 14.49 -7.73 -4.37
C ASP A 59 14.55 -6.39 -5.12
N ALA A 60 13.49 -5.58 -5.03
CA ALA A 60 13.42 -4.30 -5.73
C ALA A 60 12.55 -3.29 -4.96
N SER A 61 12.81 -2.01 -5.18
CA SER A 61 11.95 -0.91 -4.71
C SER A 61 11.01 -0.43 -5.83
N PRO A 62 9.86 0.18 -5.49
CA PRO A 62 9.01 0.85 -6.47
C PRO A 62 9.77 1.93 -7.25
N GLU A 63 9.72 1.86 -8.58
CA GLU A 63 10.19 2.93 -9.45
C GLU A 63 9.15 4.06 -9.51
N THR A 64 9.20 4.98 -8.55
CA THR A 64 8.23 6.08 -8.43
C THR A 64 8.82 7.27 -7.68
N SER A 65 8.33 8.47 -7.97
CA SER A 65 8.59 9.68 -7.17
C SER A 65 7.55 9.89 -6.05
N LEU A 66 6.53 9.03 -5.96
CA LEU A 66 5.52 9.12 -4.91
C LEU A 66 6.13 8.80 -3.55
N SER A 67 5.79 9.61 -2.54
CA SER A 67 6.15 9.33 -1.15
C SER A 67 5.25 8.22 -0.60
N TYR A 68 5.74 6.98 -0.62
CA TYR A 68 5.06 5.82 -0.04
C TYR A 68 5.54 5.54 1.37
N LYS A 69 4.67 4.90 2.16
CA LYS A 69 4.99 4.53 3.55
C LYS A 69 5.25 3.04 3.71
N MET A 70 4.61 2.23 2.86
CA MET A 70 4.65 0.78 2.91
C MET A 70 4.79 0.22 1.50
N GLN A 71 5.54 -0.86 1.38
CA GLN A 71 5.70 -1.63 0.16
C GLN A 71 5.27 -3.08 0.38
N GLN A 72 4.51 -3.64 -0.55
CA GLN A 72 4.41 -5.10 -0.70
C GLN A 72 5.53 -5.56 -1.63
N PHE A 73 6.46 -6.36 -1.11
CA PHE A 73 7.66 -6.72 -1.86
C PHE A 73 7.62 -8.13 -2.45
N THR A 74 6.64 -8.95 -2.07
CA THR A 74 6.44 -10.28 -2.66
C THR A 74 5.06 -10.82 -2.29
N ASP A 75 4.52 -11.68 -3.15
CA ASP A 75 3.38 -12.56 -2.89
C ASP A 75 3.78 -14.04 -2.76
N GLN A 76 5.09 -14.33 -2.77
CA GLN A 76 5.70 -15.67 -2.63
C GLN A 76 6.37 -15.83 -1.26
N GLY A 77 5.95 -15.04 -0.27
CA GLY A 77 6.53 -15.08 1.07
C GLY A 77 6.15 -16.35 1.84
N THR A 78 6.94 -16.67 2.86
CA THR A 78 6.67 -17.77 3.79
C THR A 78 6.75 -17.26 5.22
N VAL A 79 5.88 -17.78 6.09
CA VAL A 79 5.88 -17.47 7.54
C VAL A 79 5.70 -18.77 8.33
N PRO A 80 6.43 -18.96 9.45
CA PRO A 80 6.26 -20.14 10.29
C PRO A 80 4.80 -20.33 10.74
N GLY A 81 4.29 -21.55 10.62
CA GLY A 81 2.90 -21.88 11.00
C GLY A 81 1.86 -21.72 9.90
N TYR A 82 2.25 -21.34 8.68
CA TYR A 82 1.37 -21.29 7.52
C TYR A 82 2.02 -21.96 6.30
N SER A 83 1.29 -22.82 5.61
CA SER A 83 1.83 -23.66 4.51
C SER A 83 1.68 -23.04 3.12
N GLY A 84 0.87 -22.00 2.97
CA GLY A 84 0.71 -21.29 1.71
C GLY A 84 1.69 -20.13 1.57
N ASN A 85 1.67 -19.52 0.38
CA ASN A 85 2.37 -18.25 0.19
C ASN A 85 1.63 -17.11 0.88
N VAL A 86 2.38 -16.14 1.38
CA VAL A 86 1.84 -14.91 1.97
C VAL A 86 2.43 -13.67 1.31
N ASP A 87 1.63 -12.62 1.34
CA ASP A 87 2.05 -11.29 0.97
C ASP A 87 2.94 -10.69 2.07
N LEU A 88 4.22 -10.49 1.76
CA LEU A 88 5.12 -9.82 2.69
C LEU A 88 5.28 -8.35 2.35
N ASN A 89 5.29 -7.56 3.40
CA ASN A 89 5.28 -6.11 3.33
C ASN A 89 6.37 -5.53 4.22
N MET A 90 6.87 -4.36 3.83
CA MET A 90 7.83 -3.59 4.61
C MET A 90 7.35 -2.15 4.77
N VAL A 91 7.65 -1.56 5.92
CA VAL A 91 7.44 -0.13 6.17
C VAL A 91 8.78 0.57 6.04
N ASN A 92 8.82 1.71 5.35
CA ASN A 92 10.08 2.31 4.94
C ASN A 92 10.97 2.77 6.11
N ASN A 93 10.37 3.10 7.26
CA ASN A 93 11.09 3.52 8.46
C ASN A 93 10.19 3.47 9.71
N GLN A 94 10.79 3.66 10.89
CA GLN A 94 10.10 3.63 12.18
C GLN A 94 9.05 4.74 12.35
N SER A 95 9.30 5.93 11.79
CA SER A 95 8.34 7.05 11.84
C SER A 95 7.05 6.69 11.14
N ASN A 96 7.16 6.18 9.90
CA ASN A 96 6.05 5.65 9.13
C ASN A 96 5.35 4.53 9.90
N TYR A 97 6.09 3.58 10.48
CA TYR A 97 5.48 2.50 11.27
C TYR A 97 4.63 3.03 12.42
N ASN A 98 5.14 4.02 13.16
CA ASN A 98 4.41 4.61 14.28
C ASN A 98 3.13 5.32 13.81
N GLU A 99 3.22 6.07 12.72
CA GLU A 99 2.05 6.74 12.13
C GLU A 99 0.99 5.74 11.63
N LEU A 100 1.46 4.67 10.99
CA LEU A 100 0.59 3.64 10.42
C LEU A 100 -0.10 2.80 11.50
N PHE A 101 0.64 2.36 12.53
CA PHE A 101 0.19 1.29 13.44
C PHE A 101 0.08 1.68 14.91
N LYS A 102 0.78 2.72 15.39
CA LYS A 102 0.80 3.07 16.83
C LYS A 102 -0.08 4.26 17.22
N ASN A 103 -0.26 5.22 16.33
CA ASN A 103 -0.95 6.48 16.63
C ASN A 103 -2.47 6.46 16.31
N GLN A 104 -3.10 5.29 16.29
CA GLN A 104 -4.51 5.10 15.87
C GLN A 104 -5.54 5.40 16.98
N LYS A 105 -5.27 6.33 17.91
CA LYS A 105 -6.23 6.74 18.95
C LYS A 105 -7.32 7.67 18.39
#